data_AF-A0A0J1BJ34-F1
#
_entry.id   AF-A0A0J1BJ34-F1
#
_cell.length_a   1.000
_cell.length_b   1.000
_cell.length_c   1.000
_cell.angle_alpha   90.00
_cell.angle_beta   90.00
_cell.angle_gamma   90.00
#
_symmetry.space_group_name_H-M   'P 1'
#
loop_
_entity.id
_entity.type
_entity.pdbx_description
1 polymer ?
#
loop_
_entity_poly.entity_id
_entity_poly.type
_entity_poly.pdbx_seq_one_letter_code
_entity_poly.pdbx_strand_id
1 'polypeptide(L)'
;MLIPILFAIGTALFWGCYGPTIGNAQAPRVNGVPLWSPFKPYVFIGIAYLVIAILGGLAMMGVKGDSFSFSGEHFATVKWGFLAGCLGAFGALCLTTAMMTSKGNALLVMPIVFGGAVSVSALVSVLRLGDHVQVSPVLWVGMTLTVVGVVVVAMNTPHGHAPTKPATESSEPAESHAAAPIESDDTQAS
;
A
#
# COMPACT_ATOMS: atom_id res chain seq x y z
N MET A 1 -13.17 24.14 13.39
CA MET A 1 -12.52 23.74 12.13
C MET A 1 -11.10 23.20 12.32
N LEU A 2 -10.35 23.63 13.34
CA LEU A 2 -8.98 23.17 13.56
C LEU A 2 -8.85 21.64 13.77
N ILE A 3 -9.73 21.04 14.58
CA ILE A 3 -9.67 19.59 14.88
C ILE A 3 -9.78 18.72 13.61
N PRO A 4 -10.81 18.88 12.73
CA PRO A 4 -10.87 18.15 11.46
C PRO A 4 -9.65 18.35 10.56
N ILE A 5 -9.08 19.57 10.51
CA ILE A 5 -7.88 19.85 9.71
C ILE A 5 -6.68 19.06 10.23
N LEU A 6 -6.50 18.98 11.55
CA LEU A 6 -5.43 18.18 12.16
C LEU A 6 -5.57 16.70 11.83
N PHE A 7 -6.78 16.15 11.91
CA PHE A 7 -7.03 14.76 11.50
C PHE A 7 -6.80 14.54 10.00
N ALA A 8 -7.17 15.50 9.15
CA ALA A 8 -6.92 15.44 7.71
C ALA A 8 -5.41 15.47 7.37
N ILE A 9 -4.64 16.31 8.06
CA ILE A 9 -3.17 16.33 7.95
C ILE A 9 -2.59 15.00 8.43
N GLY A 10 -3.07 14.48 9.58
CA GLY A 10 -2.68 13.16 10.07
C GLY A 10 -2.95 12.06 9.04
N THR A 11 -4.14 12.06 8.42
CA THR A 11 -4.48 11.15 7.32
C THR A 11 -3.49 11.27 6.16
N ALA A 12 -3.16 12.49 5.72
CA ALA A 12 -2.20 12.72 4.65
C ALA A 12 -0.80 12.19 5.00
N LEU A 13 -0.35 12.37 6.25
CA LEU A 13 0.93 11.85 6.75
C LEU A 13 0.96 10.32 6.77
N PHE A 14 -0.04 9.67 7.35
CA PHE A 14 -0.10 8.21 7.41
C PHE A 14 -0.17 7.57 6.03
N TRP A 15 -0.98 8.12 5.13
CA TRP A 15 -1.07 7.64 3.75
C TRP A 15 0.17 7.97 2.91
N GLY A 16 0.82 9.11 3.16
CA GLY A 16 2.11 9.44 2.55
C GLY A 16 3.21 8.46 2.93
N CYS A 17 3.30 8.11 4.22
CA CYS A 17 4.26 7.12 4.72
C CYS A 17 3.91 5.68 4.33
N TYR A 18 2.62 5.38 4.08
CA TYR A 18 2.16 4.05 3.69
C TYR A 18 2.84 3.53 2.41
N GLY A 19 3.06 4.39 1.41
CA GLY A 19 3.70 4.00 0.14
C GLY A 19 5.11 3.43 0.29
N PRO A 20 6.03 4.16 0.94
CA PRO A 20 7.33 3.61 1.30
C PRO A 20 7.27 2.35 2.17
N THR A 21 6.37 2.31 3.17
CA THR A 21 6.24 1.14 4.05
C THR A 21 5.80 -0.11 3.30
N ILE A 22 4.84 0.00 2.36
CA ILE A 22 4.43 -1.14 1.54
C ILE A 22 5.49 -1.48 0.47
N GLY A 23 6.26 -0.49 0.03
CA GLY A 23 7.48 -0.68 -0.75
C GLY A 23 8.50 -1.60 -0.07
N ASN A 24 8.64 -1.52 1.26
CA ASN A 24 9.51 -2.42 2.02
C ASN A 24 8.96 -3.86 2.11
N ALA A 25 7.66 -4.05 1.93
CA ALA A 25 7.02 -5.37 1.90
C ALA A 25 7.01 -6.04 0.51
N GLN A 26 7.64 -5.40 -0.48
CA GLN A 26 7.77 -5.91 -1.85
C GLN A 26 8.51 -7.24 -1.87
N ALA A 27 8.03 -8.17 -2.69
CA ALA A 27 8.69 -9.44 -2.87
C ALA A 27 10.00 -9.27 -3.65
N PRO A 28 11.14 -9.73 -3.09
CA PRO A 28 12.35 -9.92 -3.88
C PRO A 28 12.03 -10.82 -5.07
N ARG A 29 12.63 -10.49 -6.22
CA ARG A 29 12.52 -11.34 -7.42
C ARG A 29 13.72 -12.30 -7.46
N VAL A 30 13.43 -13.60 -7.49
CA VAL A 30 14.41 -14.67 -7.69
C VAL A 30 14.09 -15.30 -9.04
N ASN A 31 15.06 -15.35 -9.96
CA ASN A 31 14.87 -15.85 -11.34
C ASN A 31 13.72 -15.14 -12.09
N GLY A 32 13.53 -13.84 -11.84
CA GLY A 32 12.46 -13.04 -12.46
C GLY A 32 11.08 -13.22 -11.86
N VAL A 33 10.90 -14.15 -10.91
CA VAL A 33 9.61 -14.45 -10.25
C VAL A 33 9.58 -13.83 -8.85
N PRO A 34 8.50 -13.12 -8.46
CA PRO A 34 8.33 -12.63 -7.09
C PRO A 34 8.19 -13.79 -6.10
N LEU A 35 8.90 -13.74 -4.97
CA LEU A 35 8.86 -14.80 -3.95
C LEU A 35 7.51 -14.91 -3.22
N TRP A 36 6.74 -13.82 -3.17
CA TRP A 36 5.36 -13.82 -2.65
C TRP A 36 4.47 -12.87 -3.44
N SER A 37 3.16 -13.11 -3.35
CA SER A 37 2.13 -12.30 -3.98
C SER A 37 1.79 -11.05 -3.13
N PRO A 38 1.08 -10.07 -3.71
CA PRO A 38 0.62 -8.89 -2.97
C PRO A 38 -0.35 -9.21 -1.84
N PHE A 39 -0.94 -10.40 -1.84
CA PHE A 39 -1.86 -10.85 -0.81
C PHE A 39 -1.17 -11.06 0.55
N LYS A 40 0.13 -11.40 0.58
CA LYS A 40 0.85 -11.65 1.84
C LYS A 40 0.90 -10.39 2.74
N PRO A 41 1.35 -9.22 2.26
CA PRO A 41 1.22 -7.99 3.04
C PRO A 41 -0.22 -7.51 3.19
N TYR A 42 -1.09 -7.73 2.20
CA TYR A 42 -2.51 -7.33 2.28
C TYR A 42 -3.24 -7.98 3.47
N VAL A 43 -2.96 -9.25 3.79
CA VAL A 43 -3.51 -9.92 4.98
C VAL A 43 -3.13 -9.17 6.26
N PHE A 44 -1.87 -8.77 6.41
CA PHE A 44 -1.42 -8.02 7.60
C PHE A 44 -1.97 -6.59 7.65
N ILE A 45 -2.18 -5.95 6.50
CA ILE A 45 -2.92 -4.68 6.43
C ILE A 45 -4.35 -4.88 6.93
N GLY A 46 -5.03 -5.96 6.52
CA GLY A 46 -6.36 -6.32 7.00
C GLY A 46 -6.41 -6.57 8.50
N ILE A 47 -5.42 -7.28 9.06
CA ILE A 47 -5.31 -7.50 10.52
C ILE A 47 -5.15 -6.17 11.24
N ALA A 48 -4.28 -5.28 10.76
CA ALA A 48 -4.10 -3.96 11.35
C ALA A 48 -5.39 -3.14 11.31
N TYR A 49 -6.16 -3.20 10.22
CA TYR A 49 -7.47 -2.55 10.13
C TYR A 49 -8.46 -3.14 11.12
N LEU A 50 -8.53 -4.46 11.27
CA LEU A 50 -9.41 -5.09 12.25
C LEU A 50 -9.07 -4.64 13.68
N VAL A 51 -7.79 -4.67 14.05
CA VAL A 51 -7.34 -4.28 15.39
C VAL A 51 -7.62 -2.79 15.65
N ILE A 52 -7.17 -1.90 14.76
CA ILE A 52 -7.28 -0.45 14.98
C ILE A 52 -8.72 0.03 14.83
N ALA A 53 -9.44 -0.40 13.79
CA ALA A 53 -10.80 0.08 13.55
C ALA A 53 -11.79 -0.45 14.60
N ILE A 54 -11.69 -1.71 15.00
CA ILE A 54 -12.60 -2.29 16.01
C ILE A 54 -12.19 -1.83 17.41
N LEU A 55 -10.95 -2.12 17.84
CA LEU A 55 -10.56 -1.80 19.22
C LEU A 55 -10.45 -0.29 19.45
N GLY A 56 -9.86 0.43 18.50
CA GLY A 56 -9.76 1.90 18.58
C GLY A 56 -11.12 2.57 18.49
N GLY A 57 -12.02 2.09 17.62
CA GLY A 57 -13.39 2.58 17.53
C GLY A 57 -14.16 2.40 18.83
N LEU A 58 -14.17 1.18 19.38
CA LEU A 58 -14.85 0.86 20.63
C LEU A 58 -14.27 1.62 21.83
N ALA A 59 -12.94 1.76 21.91
CA ALA A 59 -12.30 2.55 22.96
C ALA A 59 -12.74 4.02 22.90
N MET A 60 -12.77 4.62 21.70
CA MET A 60 -13.21 6.01 21.53
C MET A 60 -14.69 6.21 21.78
N MET A 61 -15.55 5.21 21.48
CA MET A 61 -16.96 5.22 21.89
C MET A 61 -17.07 5.26 23.41
N GLY A 62 -16.29 4.46 24.13
CA GLY A 62 -16.24 4.46 25.59
C GLY A 62 -15.79 5.81 26.17
N VAL A 63 -14.73 6.40 25.63
CA VAL A 63 -14.21 7.72 26.07
C VAL A 63 -15.22 8.85 25.81
N LYS A 64 -15.97 8.77 24.70
CA LYS A 64 -16.98 9.78 24.34
C LYS A 64 -18.34 9.55 24.99
N GLY A 65 -18.53 8.45 25.72
CA GLY A 65 -19.81 8.10 26.34
C GLY A 65 -20.89 7.73 25.33
N ASP A 66 -20.50 7.17 24.18
CA ASP A 66 -21.44 6.76 23.13
C ASP A 66 -22.15 5.43 23.49
N SER A 67 -23.33 5.23 22.90
CA SER A 67 -24.09 4.00 23.06
C SER A 67 -23.43 2.85 22.30
N PHE A 68 -23.32 1.69 22.95
CA PHE A 68 -22.91 0.44 22.29
C PHE A 68 -24.10 -0.29 21.63
N SER A 69 -25.25 0.37 21.49
CA SER A 69 -26.38 -0.14 20.73
C SER A 69 -26.17 0.11 19.24
N PHE A 70 -26.24 -0.97 18.45
CA PHE A 70 -26.07 -0.93 17.00
C PHE A 70 -27.40 -1.18 16.24
N SER A 71 -28.53 -1.16 16.95
CA SER A 71 -29.86 -1.41 16.40
C SER A 71 -30.73 -0.13 16.40
N GLY A 72 -31.89 -0.20 15.74
CA GLY A 72 -32.84 0.92 15.68
C GLY A 72 -32.26 2.15 14.96
N GLU A 73 -32.24 3.29 15.63
CA GLU A 73 -31.75 4.58 15.10
C GLU A 73 -30.27 4.53 14.67
N HIS A 74 -29.48 3.61 15.24
CA HIS A 74 -28.07 3.43 14.90
C HIS A 74 -27.86 2.51 13.69
N PHE A 75 -28.89 1.88 13.13
CA PHE A 75 -28.71 0.95 12.01
C PHE A 75 -28.10 1.61 10.76
N ALA A 76 -28.38 2.90 10.55
CA ALA A 76 -27.76 3.66 9.46
C ALA A 76 -26.25 3.77 9.62
N THR A 77 -25.74 3.96 10.84
CA THR A 77 -24.30 4.09 11.11
C THR A 77 -23.59 2.77 10.84
N VAL A 78 -24.19 1.64 11.22
CA VAL A 78 -23.70 0.29 10.93
C VAL A 78 -23.66 0.05 9.43
N LYS A 79 -24.76 0.31 8.72
CA LYS A 79 -24.88 0.05 7.28
C LYS A 79 -23.87 0.86 6.47
N TRP A 80 -23.80 2.17 6.70
CA TRP A 80 -22.90 3.04 5.95
C TRP A 80 -21.44 2.88 6.38
N GLY A 81 -21.19 2.63 7.66
CA GLY A 81 -19.85 2.31 8.18
C GLY A 81 -19.31 1.01 7.56
N PHE A 82 -20.13 -0.03 7.49
CA PHE A 82 -19.75 -1.29 6.85
C PHE A 82 -19.47 -1.12 5.35
N LEU A 83 -20.37 -0.44 4.62
CA LEU A 83 -20.17 -0.20 3.19
C LEU A 83 -18.91 0.63 2.91
N ALA A 84 -18.66 1.67 3.71
CA ALA A 84 -17.43 2.45 3.64
C ALA A 84 -16.19 1.57 3.92
N GLY A 85 -16.28 0.67 4.91
CA GLY A 85 -15.25 -0.32 5.22
C GLY A 85 -14.95 -1.26 4.04
N CYS A 86 -15.99 -1.76 3.35
CA CYS A 86 -15.83 -2.57 2.14
C CYS A 86 -15.09 -1.81 1.04
N LEU A 87 -15.49 -0.57 0.75
CA LEU A 87 -14.83 0.28 -0.24
C LEU A 87 -13.36 0.53 0.13
N GLY A 88 -13.06 0.75 1.41
CA GLY A 88 -11.71 0.90 1.93
C GLY A 88 -10.86 -0.37 1.76
N ALA A 89 -11.43 -1.55 2.05
CA ALA A 89 -10.74 -2.83 1.90
C ALA A 89 -10.42 -3.13 0.43
N PHE A 90 -11.40 -2.99 -0.47
CA PHE A 90 -11.17 -3.16 -1.91
C PHE A 90 -10.16 -2.13 -2.44
N GLY A 91 -10.24 -0.88 -1.98
CA GLY A 91 -9.26 0.15 -2.32
C GLY A 91 -7.84 -0.23 -1.90
N ALA A 92 -7.67 -0.71 -0.67
CA ALA A 92 -6.38 -1.17 -0.15
C ALA A 92 -5.84 -2.40 -0.92
N LEU A 93 -6.71 -3.31 -1.36
CA LEU A 93 -6.34 -4.44 -2.21
C LEU A 93 -5.81 -3.97 -3.57
N CYS A 94 -6.55 -3.08 -4.24
CA CYS A 94 -6.16 -2.50 -5.52
C CYS A 94 -4.84 -1.74 -5.40
N LEU A 95 -4.69 -0.91 -4.37
CA LEU A 95 -3.48 -0.16 -4.10
C LEU A 95 -2.27 -1.07 -3.85
N THR A 96 -2.42 -2.05 -2.97
CA THR A 96 -1.35 -3.02 -2.64
C THR A 96 -0.90 -3.77 -3.90
N THR A 97 -1.86 -4.23 -4.69
CA THR A 97 -1.59 -4.94 -5.95
C THR A 97 -0.90 -4.04 -6.97
N ALA A 98 -1.36 -2.80 -7.13
CA ALA A 98 -0.76 -1.83 -8.04
C ALA A 98 0.69 -1.50 -7.64
N MET A 99 0.93 -1.22 -6.36
CA MET A 99 2.27 -0.97 -5.82
C MET A 99 3.20 -2.16 -6.05
N MET A 100 2.72 -3.38 -5.83
CA MET A 100 3.56 -4.60 -5.91
C MET A 100 3.76 -5.16 -7.31
N THR A 101 2.87 -4.79 -8.23
CA THR A 101 2.99 -5.17 -9.65
C THR A 101 3.76 -4.11 -10.45
N SER A 102 3.82 -2.87 -9.95
CA SER A 102 4.56 -1.79 -10.60
C SER A 102 6.07 -2.09 -10.66
N LYS A 103 6.60 -2.31 -11.86
CA LYS A 103 8.01 -2.64 -12.11
C LYS A 103 8.87 -1.36 -12.09
N GLY A 104 9.00 -0.74 -10.93
CA GLY A 104 9.85 0.45 -10.72
C GLY A 104 9.12 1.79 -10.76
N ASN A 105 7.77 1.78 -10.85
CA ASN A 105 6.96 3.00 -10.95
C ASN A 105 5.91 3.14 -9.83
N ALA A 106 6.19 2.51 -8.68
CA ALA A 106 5.31 2.54 -7.51
C ALA A 106 5.02 3.96 -7.03
N LEU A 107 5.93 4.90 -7.32
CA LEU A 107 5.79 6.31 -6.97
C LEU A 107 4.66 7.02 -7.72
N LEU A 108 4.24 6.56 -8.92
CA LEU A 108 3.06 7.13 -9.60
C LEU A 108 1.74 6.67 -8.98
N VAL A 109 1.73 5.50 -8.35
CA VAL A 109 0.48 4.88 -7.87
C VAL A 109 -0.17 5.76 -6.81
N MET A 110 0.62 6.33 -5.88
CA MET A 110 0.07 7.17 -4.81
C MET A 110 -0.58 8.46 -5.33
N PRO A 111 0.10 9.32 -6.13
CA PRO A 111 -0.53 10.49 -6.73
C PRO A 111 -1.78 10.15 -7.55
N ILE A 112 -1.76 9.07 -8.35
CA ILE A 112 -2.90 8.65 -9.16
C ILE A 112 -4.10 8.29 -8.28
N VAL A 113 -3.89 7.49 -7.23
CA VAL A 113 -4.97 7.05 -6.34
C VAL A 113 -5.57 8.22 -5.58
N PHE A 114 -4.76 9.09 -4.98
CA PHE A 114 -5.29 10.19 -4.18
C PHE A 114 -5.89 11.32 -5.00
N GLY A 115 -5.25 11.73 -6.10
CA GLY A 115 -5.84 12.74 -6.99
C GLY A 115 -7.06 12.22 -7.76
N GLY A 116 -7.05 10.94 -8.12
CA GLY A 116 -8.20 10.24 -8.68
C GLY A 116 -9.36 10.19 -7.69
N ALA A 117 -9.11 9.87 -6.42
CA ALA A 117 -10.14 9.83 -5.38
C ALA A 117 -10.85 11.17 -5.20
N VAL A 118 -10.11 12.29 -5.20
CA VAL A 118 -10.70 13.64 -5.13
C VAL A 118 -11.63 13.89 -6.32
N SER A 119 -11.19 13.52 -7.53
CA SER A 119 -11.98 13.70 -8.76
C SER A 119 -13.23 12.82 -8.76
N VAL A 120 -13.10 11.55 -8.37
CA VAL A 120 -14.25 10.61 -8.26
C VAL A 120 -15.25 11.11 -7.23
N SER A 121 -14.80 11.61 -6.08
CA SER A 121 -15.69 12.18 -5.05
C SER A 121 -16.50 13.35 -5.60
N ALA A 122 -15.84 14.28 -6.31
CA ALA A 122 -16.51 15.40 -6.97
C ALA A 122 -17.55 14.94 -8.00
N LEU A 123 -17.22 13.95 -8.83
CA LEU A 123 -18.16 13.38 -9.80
C LEU A 123 -19.36 12.71 -9.12
N VAL A 124 -19.12 11.92 -8.08
CA VAL A 124 -20.21 11.28 -7.30
C VAL A 124 -21.12 12.34 -6.69
N SER A 125 -20.57 13.46 -6.19
CA SER A 125 -21.37 14.58 -5.72
C SER A 125 -22.21 15.21 -6.83
N VAL A 126 -21.62 15.50 -7.98
CA VAL A 126 -22.38 16.04 -9.14
C VAL A 126 -23.51 15.09 -9.55
N LEU A 127 -23.23 13.78 -9.65
CA LEU A 127 -24.22 12.78 -10.03
C LEU A 127 -25.34 12.62 -9.00
N ARG A 128 -25.02 12.70 -7.70
CA ARG A 128 -26.02 12.59 -6.63
C ARG A 128 -26.92 13.81 -6.54
N LEU A 129 -26.39 15.00 -6.81
CA LEU A 129 -27.17 16.24 -6.74
C LEU A 129 -27.92 16.52 -8.05
N GLY A 130 -27.44 15.99 -9.18
CA GLY A 130 -28.12 16.07 -10.47
C GLY A 130 -28.43 17.51 -10.88
N ASP A 131 -29.62 17.74 -11.44
CA ASP A 131 -30.08 19.05 -11.90
C ASP A 131 -30.38 20.05 -10.75
N HIS A 132 -30.30 19.60 -9.49
CA HIS A 132 -30.58 20.44 -8.33
C HIS A 132 -29.41 21.37 -7.95
N VAL A 133 -28.27 21.28 -8.62
CA VAL A 133 -27.11 22.17 -8.41
C VAL A 133 -26.54 22.65 -9.73
N GLN A 134 -26.28 23.97 -9.81
CA GLN A 134 -25.48 24.54 -10.88
C GLN A 134 -24.01 24.16 -10.68
N VAL A 135 -23.51 23.27 -11.53
CA VAL A 135 -22.10 22.88 -11.53
C VAL A 135 -21.27 24.04 -12.05
N SER A 136 -20.46 24.64 -11.18
CA SER A 136 -19.53 25.70 -11.59
C SER A 136 -18.50 25.14 -12.58
N PRO A 137 -18.28 25.81 -13.73
CA PRO A 137 -17.22 25.42 -14.68
C PRO A 137 -15.82 25.33 -14.04
N VAL A 138 -15.59 26.06 -12.94
CA VAL A 138 -14.34 26.04 -12.16
C VAL A 138 -14.06 24.67 -11.55
N LEU A 139 -15.09 23.86 -11.27
CA LEU A 139 -14.91 22.49 -10.79
C LEU A 139 -14.11 21.64 -11.80
N TRP A 140 -14.45 21.73 -13.08
CA TRP A 140 -13.78 21.01 -14.15
C TRP A 140 -12.33 21.47 -14.29
N VAL A 141 -12.08 22.79 -14.20
CA VAL A 141 -10.72 23.35 -14.16
C VAL A 141 -9.92 22.79 -12.98
N GLY A 142 -10.52 22.74 -11.78
CA GLY A 142 -9.90 22.17 -10.59
C GLY A 142 -9.54 20.69 -10.73
N MET A 143 -10.41 19.90 -11.37
CA MET A 143 -10.12 18.50 -11.68
C MET A 143 -8.99 18.35 -12.69
N THR A 144 -8.99 19.15 -13.78
CA THR A 144 -7.87 19.16 -14.74
C THR A 144 -6.56 19.54 -14.06
N LEU A 145 -6.58 20.58 -13.21
CA LEU A 145 -5.40 21.00 -12.46
C LEU A 145 -4.92 19.93 -11.48
N THR A 146 -5.84 19.19 -10.85
CA THR A 146 -5.50 18.04 -10.00
C THR A 146 -4.78 16.96 -10.79
N VAL A 147 -5.28 16.61 -11.98
CA VAL A 147 -4.64 15.62 -12.87
C VAL A 147 -3.25 16.10 -13.29
N VAL A 148 -3.12 17.36 -13.70
CA VAL A 148 -1.81 17.93 -14.07
C VAL A 148 -0.86 17.91 -12.88
N GLY A 149 -1.31 18.34 -11.70
CA GLY A 149 -0.51 18.35 -10.48
C GLY A 149 -0.04 16.95 -10.09
N VAL A 150 -0.93 15.95 -10.17
CA VAL A 150 -0.59 14.54 -9.96
C VAL A 150 0.50 14.10 -10.93
N VAL A 151 0.35 14.35 -12.23
CA VAL A 151 1.33 13.96 -13.25
C VAL A 151 2.68 14.65 -13.01
N VAL A 152 2.68 15.94 -12.73
CA VAL A 152 3.90 16.73 -12.47
C VAL A 152 4.62 16.19 -11.22
N VAL A 153 3.91 16.01 -10.11
CA VAL A 153 4.49 15.44 -8.88
C VAL A 153 5.09 14.07 -9.17
N ALA A 154 4.33 13.22 -9.86
CA ALA A 154 4.71 11.86 -10.11
C ALA A 154 5.92 11.74 -11.06
N MET A 155 6.05 12.64 -12.06
CA MET A 155 7.21 12.70 -12.94
C MET A 155 8.46 13.31 -12.30
N ASN A 156 8.30 14.20 -11.31
CA ASN A 156 9.42 14.93 -10.69
C ASN A 156 9.84 14.36 -9.32
N THR A 157 9.10 13.41 -8.75
CA THR A 157 9.49 12.75 -7.49
C THR A 157 10.76 11.92 -7.74
N PRO A 158 11.88 12.16 -7.03
CA PRO A 158 13.13 11.45 -7.23
C PRO A 158 12.97 9.94 -7.02
N HIS A 159 13.49 9.15 -7.95
CA HIS A 159 13.49 7.70 -7.87
C HIS A 159 14.62 7.26 -6.94
N GLY A 160 14.27 6.68 -5.78
CA GLY A 160 15.27 6.04 -4.92
C GLY A 160 15.97 4.94 -5.70
N HIS A 161 17.31 5.04 -5.82
CA HIS A 161 18.13 3.98 -6.41
C HIS A 161 17.80 2.67 -5.70
N ALA A 162 17.50 1.62 -6.48
CA ALA A 162 17.42 0.27 -5.93
C ALA A 162 18.71 0.01 -5.13
N PRO A 163 18.64 -0.56 -3.91
CA PRO A 163 19.84 -0.84 -3.13
C PRO A 163 20.77 -1.71 -3.97
N THR A 164 21.99 -1.22 -4.19
CA THR A 164 23.07 -1.96 -4.85
C THR A 164 23.14 -3.34 -4.22
N LYS A 165 22.86 -4.36 -5.05
CA LYS A 165 23.06 -5.77 -4.68
C LYS A 165 24.47 -5.89 -4.08
N PRO A 166 24.64 -6.40 -2.85
CA PRO A 166 25.97 -6.69 -2.34
C PRO A 166 26.67 -7.55 -3.38
N ALA A 167 27.79 -7.07 -3.88
CA ALA A 167 28.62 -7.84 -4.78
C ALA A 167 28.90 -9.16 -4.07
N THR A 168 28.40 -10.25 -4.66
CA THR A 168 28.87 -11.58 -4.34
C THR A 168 30.37 -11.53 -4.57
N GLU A 169 31.15 -11.57 -3.48
CA GLU A 169 32.58 -11.83 -3.57
C GLU A 169 32.74 -13.12 -4.36
N SER A 170 33.22 -12.94 -5.58
CA SER A 170 33.80 -13.99 -6.39
C SER A 170 35.04 -14.46 -5.64
N SER A 171 34.95 -15.66 -5.07
CA SER A 171 36.12 -16.49 -4.84
C SER A 171 36.01 -17.67 -5.81
N GLU A 172 36.56 -17.47 -7.01
CA GLU A 172 36.93 -18.52 -7.96
C GLU A 172 38.12 -19.35 -7.42
N PRO A 173 38.50 -20.48 -8.06
CA PRO A 173 38.71 -21.75 -7.38
C PRO A 173 40.21 -22.07 -7.21
N ALA A 174 40.59 -22.64 -6.06
CA ALA A 174 41.92 -23.21 -5.90
C ALA A 174 41.88 -24.70 -6.25
N GLU A 175 42.18 -25.03 -7.51
CA GLU A 175 42.64 -26.36 -7.91
C GLU A 175 44.18 -26.40 -7.88
N SER A 176 44.73 -27.56 -7.54
CA SER A 176 46.13 -27.98 -7.69
C SER A 176 47.10 -27.73 -6.51
N HIS A 177 47.26 -28.75 -5.68
CA HIS A 177 48.59 -29.25 -5.34
C HIS A 177 48.58 -30.79 -5.36
N ALA A 178 49.40 -31.34 -6.24
CA ALA A 178 49.68 -32.77 -6.39
C ALA A 178 50.96 -33.18 -5.64
N ALA A 179 51.04 -34.49 -5.35
CA ALA A 179 52.18 -35.31 -4.91
C ALA A 179 52.53 -35.31 -3.40
N ALA A 180 52.74 -36.42 -2.68
CA ALA A 180 52.73 -37.87 -2.96
C ALA A 180 52.79 -38.64 -1.58
N PRO A 181 53.19 -39.93 -1.49
CA PRO A 181 52.32 -41.10 -1.32
C PRO A 181 52.45 -41.79 0.06
N ILE A 182 51.47 -42.61 0.46
CA ILE A 182 51.70 -43.68 1.45
C ILE A 182 51.01 -44.97 0.99
N GLU A 183 51.85 -45.99 0.84
CA GLU A 183 51.61 -47.37 0.49
C GLU A 183 51.46 -48.22 1.77
N SER A 184 50.40 -49.03 1.86
CA SER A 184 50.32 -50.32 2.58
C SER A 184 48.85 -50.79 2.47
N ASP A 185 48.51 -51.67 1.53
CA ASP A 185 48.60 -53.14 1.63
C ASP A 185 47.51 -53.71 2.55
N ASP A 186 46.44 -54.25 1.94
CA ASP A 186 45.75 -55.42 2.48
C ASP A 186 44.83 -56.09 1.42
N THR A 187 45.39 -57.14 0.81
CA THR A 187 44.81 -58.49 0.70
C THR A 187 43.35 -58.66 0.25
N GLN A 188 43.13 -58.97 -1.03
CA GLN A 188 42.13 -59.95 -1.46
C GLN A 188 42.59 -60.72 -2.71
N ALA A 189 42.85 -62.02 -2.54
CA ALA A 189 42.85 -62.98 -3.64
C ALA A 189 42.43 -64.37 -3.13
N SER A 190 41.38 -64.89 -3.78
CA SER A 190 40.96 -66.30 -3.91
C SER A 190 40.24 -66.97 -2.74
#